data_AF-A0A7H0VAX1-F1
#
_entry.id   AF-A0A7H0VAX1-F1
#
_cell.length_a   1.000
_cell.length_b   1.000
_cell.length_c   1.000
_cell.angle_alpha   90.00
_cell.angle_beta   90.00
_cell.angle_gamma   90.00
#
_symmetry.space_group_name_H-M   'P 1'
#
loop_
_entity.id
_entity.type
_entity.pdbx_description
1 polymer ?
#
loop_
_entity_poly.entity_id
_entity_poly.type
_entity_poly.pdbx_seq_one_letter_code
_entity_poly.pdbx_strand_id
1 'polypeptide(L)'
;MANNNAYPSEHHEGPEGTKWIWKVFWILLIVTSVEVALGIIKPEVLMGHVLGTSVLNIIFIVLTLAKAYYIVSEFMHLGHERKNFIWTITLPIIILIPYLTFILLTEGGYMNAMSQM
;
A
#
# COMPACT_ATOMS: atom_id res chain seq x y z
N MET A 1 -50.62 29.04 24.76
CA MET A 1 -49.18 29.03 24.41
C MET A 1 -48.61 27.73 24.94
N ALA A 2 -48.46 26.71 24.09
CA ALA A 2 -47.83 25.45 24.48
C ALA A 2 -46.32 25.69 24.60
N ASN A 3 -45.72 25.25 25.69
CA ASN A 3 -44.28 25.17 25.89
C ASN A 3 -43.84 23.82 25.29
N ASN A 4 -43.03 23.87 24.24
CA ASN A 4 -42.57 22.71 23.48
C ASN A 4 -41.04 22.61 23.48
N ASN A 5 -40.46 22.57 24.68
CA ASN A 5 -39.01 22.40 24.89
C ASN A 5 -38.65 21.04 25.52
N ALA A 6 -39.33 19.97 25.12
CA ALA A 6 -39.08 18.61 25.63
C ALA A 6 -38.38 17.68 24.64
N TYR A 7 -37.39 18.16 23.88
CA TYR A 7 -36.48 17.28 23.17
C TYR A 7 -35.08 17.46 23.74
N PRO A 8 -34.47 16.41 24.33
CA PRO A 8 -33.06 16.47 24.67
C PRO A 8 -32.30 16.71 23.37
N SER A 9 -31.43 17.71 23.35
CA SER A 9 -30.46 17.89 22.28
C SER A 9 -29.55 16.66 22.30
N GLU A 10 -29.85 15.69 21.44
CA GLU A 10 -28.94 14.59 21.17
C GLU A 10 -27.63 15.22 20.70
N HIS A 11 -26.66 15.28 21.61
CA HIS A 11 -25.27 15.43 21.25
C HIS A 11 -24.89 14.15 20.53
N HIS A 12 -25.12 14.14 19.21
CA HIS A 12 -24.49 13.21 18.29
C HIS A 12 -23.00 13.53 18.30
N GLU A 13 -22.30 13.13 19.36
CA GLU A 13 -20.86 13.00 19.39
C GLU A 13 -20.52 11.81 18.49
N GLY A 14 -20.64 12.04 17.18
CA GLY A 14 -20.08 11.11 16.20
C GLY A 14 -18.60 10.94 16.54
N PRO A 15 -18.09 9.71 16.65
CA PRO A 15 -16.69 9.50 17.02
C PRO A 15 -15.81 10.24 16.01
N GLU A 16 -14.97 11.16 16.51
CA GLU A 16 -14.09 12.04 15.74
C GLU A 16 -13.19 11.23 14.77
N GLY A 17 -13.66 11.06 13.54
CA GLY A 17 -13.27 9.97 12.64
C GLY A 17 -12.00 10.16 11.81
N THR A 18 -11.02 10.96 12.24
CA THR A 18 -9.77 11.19 11.48
C THR A 18 -8.51 10.65 12.18
N LYS A 19 -8.55 10.41 13.50
CA LYS A 19 -7.36 9.98 14.27
C LYS A 19 -6.74 8.68 13.75
N TRP A 20 -7.57 7.73 13.33
CA TRP A 20 -7.11 6.45 12.80
C TRP A 20 -6.52 6.62 11.36
N ILE A 21 -7.07 7.51 10.53
CA ILE A 21 -6.50 7.87 9.21
C ILE A 21 -5.08 8.42 9.39
N TRP A 22 -4.90 9.36 10.32
CA TRP A 22 -3.59 9.92 10.61
C TRP A 22 -2.60 8.86 11.10
N LYS A 23 -3.05 7.88 11.90
CA LYS A 23 -2.21 6.76 12.32
C LYS A 23 -1.74 5.93 11.13
N VAL A 24 -2.66 5.52 10.26
CA VAL A 24 -2.34 4.73 9.06
C VAL A 24 -1.44 5.51 8.10
N PHE A 25 -1.72 6.80 7.91
CA PHE A 25 -0.91 7.70 7.09
C PHE A 25 0.54 7.73 7.55
N TRP A 26 0.81 7.92 8.85
CA TRP A 26 2.17 7.93 9.36
C TRP A 26 2.88 6.58 9.21
N ILE A 27 2.16 5.46 9.41
CA ILE A 27 2.72 4.12 9.17
C ILE A 27 3.13 3.96 7.71
N LEU A 28 2.23 4.28 6.77
CA LEU A 28 2.51 4.14 5.35
C LEU A 28 3.58 5.13 4.86
N LEU A 29 3.61 6.33 5.41
CA LEU A 29 4.65 7.32 5.14
C LEU A 29 6.02 6.80 5.57
N ILE A 30 6.15 6.30 6.80
CA ILE A 30 7.42 5.76 7.30
C ILE A 30 7.88 4.57 6.46
N VAL A 31 6.98 3.61 6.19
CA VAL A 31 7.30 2.45 5.34
C VAL A 31 7.77 2.89 3.96
N THR A 32 7.08 3.85 3.35
CA THR A 32 7.44 4.37 2.03
C THR A 32 8.76 5.16 2.04
N SER A 33 9.00 5.96 3.08
CA SER A 33 10.26 6.68 3.25
C SER A 33 11.45 5.73 3.42
N VAL A 34 11.29 4.66 4.20
CA VAL A 34 12.30 3.60 4.36
C VAL A 34 12.55 2.90 3.03
N GLU A 35 11.50 2.55 2.29
CA GLU A 35 11.60 1.94 0.96
C GLU A 35 12.41 2.84 0.01
N VAL A 36 12.06 4.12 -0.11
CA VAL A 36 12.81 5.08 -0.96
C VAL A 36 14.27 5.23 -0.49
N ALA A 37 14.50 5.35 0.82
CA ALA A 37 15.85 5.47 1.37
C ALA A 37 16.71 4.24 1.05
N LEU A 38 16.17 3.03 1.21
CA LEU A 38 16.85 1.78 0.83
C LEU A 38 17.14 1.71 -0.68
N GLY A 39 16.26 2.28 -1.50
CA GLY A 39 16.42 2.33 -2.96
C GLY A 39 17.49 3.29 -3.44
N ILE A 40 17.72 4.36 -2.70
CA ILE A 40 18.78 5.33 -2.99
C ILE A 40 20.11 4.83 -2.44
N ILE A 41 20.14 4.39 -1.17
CA ILE A 41 21.38 4.02 -0.48
C ILE A 41 21.93 2.69 -0.98
N LYS A 42 21.04 1.74 -1.36
CA LYS A 42 21.38 0.40 -1.86
C LYS A 42 22.55 -0.23 -1.09
N PRO A 43 22.39 -0.53 0.21
CA PRO A 43 23.51 -1.02 1.02
C PRO A 43 24.06 -2.34 0.47
N GLU A 44 25.39 -2.47 0.40
CA GLU A 44 26.07 -3.66 -0.16
C GLU A 44 25.65 -4.97 0.54
N VAL A 45 25.34 -4.92 1.83
CA VAL A 45 24.83 -6.07 2.60
C VAL A 45 23.54 -6.66 1.99
N LEU A 46 22.73 -5.83 1.31
CA LEU A 46 21.50 -6.24 0.63
C LEU A 46 21.69 -6.54 -0.87
N MET A 47 22.90 -6.37 -1.41
CA MET A 47 23.22 -6.72 -2.80
C MET A 47 23.55 -8.22 -2.99
N GLY A 48 23.50 -9.01 -1.91
CA GLY A 48 23.56 -10.46 -2.01
C GLY A 48 22.50 -11.01 -2.98
N HIS A 49 22.87 -12.05 -3.74
CA HIS A 49 21.98 -12.67 -4.71
C HIS A 49 21.21 -13.81 -4.03
N VAL A 50 19.89 -13.71 -4.02
CA VAL A 50 18.97 -14.72 -3.46
C VAL A 50 17.83 -14.91 -4.45
N LEU A 51 17.49 -16.16 -4.78
CA LEU A 51 16.40 -16.50 -5.72
C LEU A 51 16.52 -15.81 -7.10
N GLY A 52 17.75 -15.66 -7.62
CA GLY A 52 17.98 -15.09 -8.96
C GLY A 52 17.84 -13.57 -9.06
N THR A 53 17.68 -12.86 -7.93
CA THR A 53 17.70 -11.39 -7.87
C THR A 53 18.41 -10.90 -6.60
N SER A 54 18.60 -9.60 -6.44
CA SER A 54 19.18 -9.03 -5.22
C SER A 54 18.18 -9.13 -4.05
N VAL A 55 18.66 -9.40 -2.83
CA VAL A 55 17.86 -9.35 -1.60
C VAL A 55 17.11 -8.01 -1.47
N LEU A 56 17.74 -6.91 -1.90
CA LEU A 56 17.11 -5.60 -1.97
C LEU A 56 15.81 -5.64 -2.81
N ASN A 57 15.84 -6.22 -4.00
CA ASN A 57 14.67 -6.29 -4.88
C ASN A 57 13.53 -7.10 -4.25
N ILE A 58 13.85 -8.19 -3.55
CA ILE A 58 12.85 -9.00 -2.83
C ILE A 58 12.18 -8.16 -1.73
N ILE A 59 12.97 -7.45 -0.93
CA ILE A 59 12.46 -6.56 0.12
C ILE A 59 11.54 -5.50 -0.49
N PHE A 60 11.94 -4.91 -1.62
CA PHE A 60 11.14 -3.91 -2.33
C PHE A 60 9.79 -4.45 -2.80
N ILE A 61 9.77 -5.64 -3.39
CA ILE A 61 8.53 -6.27 -3.86
C ILE A 61 7.60 -6.54 -2.66
N VAL A 62 8.13 -7.10 -1.57
CA VAL A 62 7.35 -7.41 -0.37
C VAL A 62 6.80 -6.14 0.29
N LEU A 63 7.63 -5.11 0.48
CA LEU A 63 7.20 -3.84 1.06
C LEU A 63 6.15 -3.14 0.18
N THR A 64 6.31 -3.20 -1.15
CA THR A 64 5.34 -2.64 -2.09
C THR A 64 3.99 -3.34 -1.99
N LEU A 65 3.97 -4.68 -1.91
CA LEU A 65 2.74 -5.46 -1.74
C LEU A 65 2.07 -5.19 -0.39
N ALA A 66 2.86 -5.16 0.69
CA ALA A 66 2.35 -4.84 2.03
C ALA A 66 1.72 -3.44 2.07
N LYS A 67 2.40 -2.44 1.50
CA LYS A 67 1.90 -1.08 1.36
C LYS A 67 0.60 -1.04 0.55
N ALA A 68 0.53 -1.71 -0.59
CA ALA A 68 -0.67 -1.77 -1.42
C ALA A 68 -1.86 -2.36 -0.65
N TYR A 69 -1.64 -3.44 0.11
CA TYR A 69 -2.67 -4.01 0.98
C TYR A 69 -3.17 -3.02 2.04
N TYR A 70 -2.26 -2.32 2.72
CA TYR A 70 -2.62 -1.31 3.71
C TYR A 70 -3.38 -0.12 3.09
N ILE A 71 -3.05 0.29 1.86
CA ILE A 71 -3.80 1.36 1.16
C ILE A 71 -5.24 0.91 0.87
N VAL A 72 -5.43 -0.30 0.34
CA VAL A 72 -6.76 -0.80 -0.05
C VAL A 72 -7.67 -1.04 1.14
N SER A 73 -7.12 -1.65 2.20
CA SER A 73 -7.89 -1.97 3.40
C SER A 73 -8.27 -0.69 4.17
N GLU A 74 -7.29 0.16 4.45
CA GLU A 74 -7.46 1.30 5.35
C GLU A 74 -7.82 2.58 4.59
N PHE A 75 -7.01 3.04 3.63
CA PHE A 75 -7.26 4.35 2.98
C PHE A 75 -8.51 4.39 2.12
N MET A 76 -8.92 3.25 1.58
CA MET A 76 -10.08 3.20 0.69
C MET A 76 -11.36 2.79 1.40
N HIS A 77 -11.33 2.54 2.73
CA HIS A 77 -12.48 2.14 3.55
C HIS A 77 -13.34 1.02 2.97
N LEU A 78 -12.75 0.17 2.15
CA LEU A 78 -13.51 -0.77 1.34
C LEU A 78 -14.23 -1.83 2.18
N GLY A 79 -13.89 -1.97 3.47
CA GLY A 79 -14.51 -2.93 4.38
C GLY A 79 -16.03 -2.78 4.58
N HIS A 80 -16.60 -1.58 4.40
CA HIS A 80 -18.05 -1.34 4.56
C HIS A 80 -18.73 -0.90 3.26
N GLU A 81 -18.01 -0.96 2.14
CA GLU A 81 -18.50 -0.47 0.85
C GLU A 81 -19.22 -1.54 0.03
N ARG A 82 -19.87 -1.09 -1.05
CA ARG A 82 -20.56 -1.98 -2.00
C ARG A 82 -19.58 -3.00 -2.56
N LYS A 83 -19.93 -4.29 -2.46
CA LYS A 83 -19.10 -5.42 -2.92
C LYS A 83 -18.51 -5.23 -4.33
N ASN A 84 -19.28 -4.67 -5.28
CA ASN A 84 -18.75 -4.37 -6.62
C ASN A 84 -17.61 -3.34 -6.61
N PHE A 85 -17.70 -2.29 -5.79
CA PHE A 85 -16.66 -1.27 -5.66
C PHE A 85 -15.37 -1.86 -5.09
N ILE A 86 -15.49 -2.75 -4.11
CA ILE A 86 -14.36 -3.48 -3.53
C ILE A 86 -13.64 -4.29 -4.61
N TRP A 87 -14.37 -5.07 -5.40
CA TRP A 87 -13.78 -5.89 -6.47
C TRP A 87 -13.16 -5.06 -7.59
N THR A 88 -13.80 -3.96 -7.99
CA THR A 88 -13.27 -3.06 -9.02
C THR A 88 -11.90 -2.48 -8.65
N ILE A 89 -11.69 -2.17 -7.37
CA ILE A 89 -10.42 -1.61 -6.89
C ILE A 89 -9.39 -2.69 -6.55
N THR A 90 -9.84 -3.81 -5.97
CA THR A 90 -8.96 -4.88 -5.52
C THR A 90 -8.39 -5.71 -6.69
N LEU A 91 -9.19 -5.91 -7.75
CA LEU A 91 -8.82 -6.77 -8.88
C LEU A 91 -7.59 -6.26 -9.66
N PRO A 92 -7.46 -4.96 -10.01
CA PRO A 92 -6.23 -4.42 -10.57
C PRO A 92 -5.02 -4.65 -9.66
N ILE A 93 -5.18 -4.52 -8.34
CA ILE A 93 -4.04 -4.64 -7.42
C ILE A 93 -3.53 -6.08 -7.34
N ILE A 94 -4.45 -7.05 -7.36
CA ILE A 94 -4.09 -8.48 -7.31
C ILE A 94 -3.51 -8.97 -8.65
N ILE A 95 -4.00 -8.46 -9.79
CA ILE A 95 -3.60 -8.96 -11.11
C ILE A 95 -2.49 -8.09 -11.72
N LEU A 96 -2.71 -6.78 -11.81
CA LEU A 96 -1.85 -5.85 -12.54
C LEU A 96 -0.49 -5.69 -11.87
N ILE A 97 -0.42 -5.51 -10.54
CA ILE A 97 0.85 -5.25 -9.85
C ILE A 97 1.81 -6.44 -9.95
N PRO A 98 1.40 -7.70 -9.63
CA PRO A 98 2.29 -8.86 -9.81
C PRO A 98 2.65 -9.11 -11.28
N TYR A 99 1.70 -8.92 -12.20
CA TYR A 99 1.95 -9.10 -13.63
C TYR A 99 2.97 -8.11 -14.19
N LEU A 100 2.85 -6.82 -13.85
CA LEU A 100 3.83 -5.80 -14.24
C LEU A 100 5.19 -6.08 -13.61
N THR A 101 5.23 -6.47 -12.34
CA THR A 101 6.48 -6.84 -11.64
C THR A 101 7.17 -8.01 -12.37
N PHE A 102 6.41 -9.03 -12.75
CA PHE A 102 6.93 -10.19 -13.48
C PHE A 102 7.53 -9.80 -14.83
N ILE A 103 6.82 -8.98 -15.62
CA ILE A 103 7.33 -8.50 -16.92
C ILE A 103 8.61 -7.69 -16.74
N LEU A 104 8.63 -6.75 -15.79
CA LEU A 104 9.79 -5.89 -15.58
C LEU A 104 11.04 -6.68 -15.15
N LEU A 105 10.88 -7.68 -14.28
CA LEU A 105 12.00 -8.55 -13.89
C LEU A 105 12.50 -9.40 -15.06
N THR A 106 11.59 -9.89 -15.89
CA THR A 106 11.92 -10.72 -17.06
C THR A 106 12.64 -9.91 -18.14
N GLU A 107 12.05 -8.80 -18.58
CA GLU A 107 12.64 -7.90 -19.58
C GLU A 107 13.95 -7.27 -19.09
N GLY A 108 14.00 -6.84 -17.82
CA GLY A 108 15.22 -6.32 -17.21
C GLY A 108 16.34 -7.37 -17.17
N GLY A 109 16.00 -8.64 -16.94
CA GLY A 109 16.94 -9.76 -17.01
C GLY A 109 17.49 -9.97 -18.42
N TYR A 110 16.63 -9.95 -19.44
CA TYR A 110 17.06 -10.06 -20.84
C TYR A 110 17.94 -8.90 -21.29
N MET A 111 17.62 -7.67 -20.91
CA MET A 111 18.45 -6.50 -21.20
C MET A 111 19.84 -6.60 -20.57
N ASN A 112 19.94 -7.06 -19.33
CA ASN A 112 21.22 -7.25 -18.66
C ASN A 112 22.07 -8.33 -19.36
N ALA A 113 21.46 -9.45 -19.76
CA ALA A 113 22.14 -10.52 -20.49
C ALA A 113 22.63 -10.04 -21.88
N MET A 114 21.82 -9.26 -22.60
CA MET A 114 22.20 -8.70 -23.91
C MET A 114 23.34 -7.68 -23.77
N SER A 115 23.35 -6.85 -22.73
CA SER A 115 24.41 -5.88 -22.49
C SER A 115 25.76 -6.52 -22.14
N GLN A 116 25.78 -7.82 -21.81
CA GLN A 116 26.99 -8.57 -21.44
C GLN A 116 27.51 -9.48 -22.58
N MET A 117 26.82 -9.53 -23.72
CA MET A 117 27.31 -10.12 -24.99
C MET A 117 28.06 -9.07 -25.81
#